data_AF-A0A1Q8RZ78-F1
#
_entry.id   AF-A0A1Q8RZ78-F1
#
_cell.length_a   1.000
_cell.length_b   1.000
_cell.length_c   1.000
_cell.angle_alpha   90.00
_cell.angle_beta   90.00
_cell.angle_gamma   90.00
#
_symmetry.space_group_name_H-M   'P 1'
#
loop_
_entity.id
_entity.type
_entity.pdbx_description
1 polymer ?
#
loop_
_entity_poly.entity_id
_entity_poly.type
_entity_poly.pdbx_seq_one_letter_code
_entity_poly.pdbx_strand_id
1 'polypeptide(L)'
;MRAEYHIDDIPYPEFRIRALSKRQNGLAGEIPGDMVSLYRFWSHFLARHFDLEMFEEFRACAMADARGRTANTAGLRNLIAYYEAILQKVERPLVDNIESLYHEAKELAVEAEISRGGI
;
A
#
# COMPACT_ATOMS: atom_id res chain seq x y z
N MET A 1 -4.02 -27.53 -3.63
CA MET A 1 -5.09 -26.62 -3.14
C MET A 1 -4.40 -25.32 -2.74
N ARG A 2 -4.43 -24.28 -3.60
CA ARG A 2 -3.94 -22.94 -3.22
C ARG A 2 -4.99 -22.34 -2.30
N ALA A 3 -4.60 -21.82 -1.14
CA ALA A 3 -5.54 -21.14 -0.27
C ALA A 3 -6.10 -19.91 -1.00
N GLU A 4 -7.42 -19.80 -1.09
CA GLU A 4 -8.10 -18.61 -1.59
C GLU A 4 -8.19 -17.59 -0.44
N TYR A 5 -7.47 -16.47 -0.57
CA TYR A 5 -7.56 -15.39 0.40
C TYR A 5 -8.82 -14.57 0.14
N HIS A 6 -9.49 -14.15 1.21
CA HIS A 6 -10.75 -13.41 1.14
C HIS A 6 -10.61 -12.06 1.85
N ILE A 7 -11.31 -11.05 1.34
CA ILE A 7 -11.49 -9.73 1.97
C ILE A 7 -12.99 -9.48 2.01
N ASP A 8 -13.56 -9.40 3.21
CA ASP A 8 -15.01 -9.27 3.45
C ASP A 8 -15.82 -10.28 2.61
N ASP A 9 -15.47 -11.57 2.75
CA ASP A 9 -16.12 -12.72 2.08
C ASP A 9 -15.98 -12.80 0.55
N ILE A 10 -15.18 -11.91 -0.07
CA ILE A 10 -14.92 -11.91 -1.51
C ILE A 10 -13.50 -12.41 -1.79
N PRO A 11 -13.30 -13.31 -2.78
CA PRO A 11 -11.97 -13.75 -3.17
C PRO A 11 -11.06 -12.58 -3.54
N TYR A 12 -9.80 -12.65 -3.12
CA TYR A 12 -8.79 -11.61 -3.35
C TYR A 12 -8.73 -11.13 -4.82
N PRO A 13 -8.70 -12.01 -5.85
CA PRO A 13 -8.65 -11.55 -7.23
C PRO A 13 -9.82 -10.65 -7.60
N GLU A 14 -11.04 -11.00 -7.19
CA GLU A 14 -12.26 -10.23 -7.45
C GLU A 14 -12.26 -8.91 -6.67
N PHE A 15 -11.89 -8.96 -5.39
CA PHE A 15 -11.81 -7.78 -4.54
C PHE A 15 -10.77 -6.78 -5.08
N ARG A 16 -9.60 -7.27 -5.48
CA ARG A 16 -8.52 -6.46 -6.08
C ARG A 16 -9.02 -5.72 -7.32
N ILE A 17 -9.64 -6.44 -8.26
CA ILE A 17 -10.15 -5.83 -9.50
C ILE A 17 -11.16 -4.73 -9.17
N ARG A 18 -12.08 -4.98 -8.24
CA ARG A 18 -13.09 -4.01 -7.81
C ARG A 18 -12.47 -2.77 -7.18
N ALA A 19 -11.54 -2.96 -6.25
CA ALA A 19 -10.87 -1.88 -5.53
C ALA A 19 -10.06 -0.99 -6.49
N LEU A 20 -9.23 -1.60 -7.35
CA LEU A 20 -8.43 -0.87 -8.35
C LEU A 20 -9.29 -0.12 -9.36
N SER A 21 -10.40 -0.72 -9.80
CA SER A 21 -11.36 -0.06 -10.68
C SER A 21 -11.99 1.16 -10.01
N LYS A 22 -12.36 1.06 -8.72
CA LYS A 22 -12.87 2.21 -7.95
C LYS A 22 -11.80 3.29 -7.78
N ARG A 23 -10.53 2.91 -7.57
CA ARG A 23 -9.41 3.87 -7.48
C ARG A 23 -9.27 4.68 -8.77
N GLN A 24 -9.26 4.00 -9.91
CA GLN A 24 -9.05 4.64 -11.21
C GLN A 24 -10.19 5.59 -11.59
N ASN A 25 -11.43 5.27 -11.18
CA ASN A 25 -12.62 6.07 -11.49
C ASN A 25 -12.99 7.08 -10.39
N GLY A 26 -12.22 7.15 -9.30
CA GLY A 26 -12.48 8.05 -8.18
C GLY A 26 -12.11 9.51 -8.47
N LEU A 27 -12.60 10.42 -7.63
CA LEU A 27 -12.19 11.83 -7.67
C LEU A 27 -10.75 11.99 -7.17
N ALA A 28 -10.03 12.99 -7.69
CA ALA A 28 -8.67 13.27 -7.27
C ALA A 28 -8.58 13.52 -5.75
N GLY A 29 -7.78 12.71 -5.06
CA GLY A 29 -7.56 12.77 -3.60
C GLY A 29 -8.51 11.96 -2.74
N GLU A 30 -9.55 11.37 -3.33
CA GLU A 30 -10.41 10.41 -2.65
C GLU A 30 -9.84 9.00 -2.79
N ILE A 31 -9.78 8.28 -1.68
CA ILE A 31 -9.42 6.85 -1.67
C ILE A 31 -10.67 6.06 -1.27
N PRO A 32 -11.21 5.22 -2.18
CA PRO A 32 -12.37 4.39 -1.87
C PRO A 32 -12.12 3.46 -0.68
N GLY A 33 -13.16 3.16 0.10
CA GLY A 33 -13.07 2.23 1.24
C GLY A 33 -12.47 0.88 0.86
N ASP A 34 -12.84 0.33 -0.30
CA ASP A 34 -12.26 -0.91 -0.84
C ASP A 34 -10.73 -0.83 -1.00
N MET A 35 -10.20 0.32 -1.45
CA MET A 35 -8.75 0.50 -1.57
C MET A 35 -8.07 0.58 -0.20
N VAL A 36 -8.70 1.21 0.80
CA VAL A 36 -8.18 1.20 2.18
C VAL A 36 -8.10 -0.23 2.72
N SER A 37 -9.12 -1.04 2.49
CA SER A 37 -9.11 -2.46 2.85
C SER A 37 -8.05 -3.25 2.07
N LEU A 38 -7.88 -2.97 0.77
CA LEU A 38 -6.84 -3.61 -0.04
C LEU A 38 -5.42 -3.27 0.45
N TYR A 39 -5.17 -2.01 0.81
CA TYR A 39 -3.89 -1.58 1.38
C TYR A 39 -3.56 -2.28 2.70
N ARG A 40 -4.55 -2.42 3.59
CA ARG A 40 -4.40 -3.18 4.85
C ARG A 40 -4.11 -4.64 4.56
N PHE A 41 -4.87 -5.24 3.63
CA PHE A 41 -4.65 -6.62 3.22
C PHE A 41 -3.23 -6.84 2.71
N TRP A 42 -2.76 -6.03 1.75
CA TRP A 42 -1.40 -6.14 1.21
C TRP A 42 -0.34 -6.01 2.29
N SER A 43 -0.47 -5.02 3.19
CA SER A 43 0.48 -4.82 4.28
C SER A 43 0.62 -6.06 5.18
N HIS A 44 -0.51 -6.60 5.65
CA HIS A 44 -0.51 -7.78 6.51
C HIS A 44 -0.11 -9.06 5.77
N PHE A 45 -0.58 -9.23 4.54
CA PHE A 45 -0.39 -10.44 3.75
C PHE A 45 1.07 -10.59 3.32
N LEU A 46 1.65 -9.56 2.69
CA LEU A 46 3.01 -9.59 2.18
C LEU A 46 4.05 -9.75 3.30
N ALA A 47 3.75 -9.24 4.51
CA ALA A 47 4.62 -9.46 5.65
C ALA A 47 4.75 -10.96 6.00
N ARG A 48 3.75 -11.80 5.68
CA ARG A 48 3.74 -13.24 5.99
C ARG A 48 4.01 -14.13 4.77
N HIS A 49 3.55 -13.70 3.60
CA HIS A 49 3.54 -14.43 2.36
C HIS A 49 3.98 -13.49 1.25
N PHE A 50 5.30 -13.25 1.16
CA PHE A 50 5.83 -12.30 0.19
C PHE A 50 5.55 -12.76 -1.25
N ASP A 51 5.04 -11.84 -2.05
CA ASP A 51 4.79 -11.98 -3.48
C ASP A 51 5.25 -10.68 -4.16
N LEU A 52 6.15 -10.80 -5.14
CA LEU A 52 6.81 -9.65 -5.75
C LEU A 52 5.83 -8.79 -6.55
N GLU A 53 4.97 -9.41 -7.36
CA GLU A 53 4.00 -8.72 -8.21
C GLU A 53 3.01 -7.91 -7.34
N MET A 54 2.51 -8.53 -6.27
CA MET A 54 1.63 -7.89 -5.32
C MET A 54 2.33 -6.74 -4.56
N PHE A 55 3.59 -6.90 -4.19
CA PHE A 55 4.37 -5.84 -3.55
C PHE A 55 4.58 -4.64 -4.48
N GLU A 56 4.97 -4.88 -5.74
CA GLU A 56 5.19 -3.82 -6.72
C GLU A 56 3.92 -3.01 -6.97
N GLU A 57 2.77 -3.69 -7.13
CA GLU A 57 1.48 -3.03 -7.29
C GLU A 57 1.07 -2.23 -6.04
N PHE A 58 1.24 -2.81 -4.85
CA PHE A 58 0.98 -2.13 -3.60
C PHE A 58 1.79 -0.84 -3.50
N ARG A 59 3.11 -0.93 -3.69
CA ARG A 59 4.02 0.21 -3.65
C ARG A 59 3.63 1.26 -4.69
N ALA A 60 3.39 0.85 -5.94
CA ALA A 60 3.02 1.78 -7.01
C ALA A 60 1.74 2.57 -6.68
N CYS A 61 0.69 1.88 -6.22
CA CYS A 61 -0.57 2.52 -5.86
C CYS A 61 -0.40 3.47 -4.66
N ALA A 62 0.25 3.01 -3.59
CA ALA A 62 0.46 3.79 -2.36
C ALA A 62 1.30 5.05 -2.61
N MET A 63 2.36 4.96 -3.40
CA MET A 63 3.23 6.09 -3.74
C MET A 63 2.52 7.09 -4.65
N ALA A 64 1.73 6.61 -5.62
CA ALA A 64 0.97 7.48 -6.51
C ALA A 64 -0.11 8.28 -5.76
N ASP A 65 -0.81 7.65 -4.82
CA ASP A 65 -1.88 8.29 -4.05
C ASP A 65 -1.35 9.37 -3.08
N ALA A 66 -0.11 9.23 -2.63
CA ALA A 66 0.53 10.16 -1.70
C ALA A 66 1.24 11.34 -2.37
N ARG A 67 1.19 11.47 -3.71
CA ARG A 67 1.83 12.56 -4.46
C ARG A 67 0.82 13.62 -4.90
N GLY A 68 1.28 14.86 -5.01
CA GLY A 68 0.51 15.98 -5.57
C GLY A 68 -0.34 16.74 -4.54
N ARG A 69 -1.13 17.72 -5.03
CA ARG A 69 -1.89 18.64 -4.16
C ARG A 69 -3.02 17.97 -3.38
N THR A 70 -3.57 16.90 -3.92
CA THR A 70 -4.66 16.12 -3.32
C THR A 70 -4.11 14.81 -2.74
N ALA A 71 -2.91 14.83 -2.18
CA ALA A 71 -2.26 13.65 -1.64
C ALA A 71 -3.09 12.99 -0.53
N ASN A 72 -3.23 11.67 -0.63
CA ASN A 72 -3.84 10.83 0.39
C ASN A 72 -2.84 9.76 0.85
N THR A 73 -2.46 9.84 2.13
CA THR A 73 -1.40 9.00 2.70
C THR A 73 -1.90 7.66 3.27
N ALA A 74 -3.18 7.30 3.04
CA ALA A 74 -3.73 6.04 3.56
C ALA A 74 -2.95 4.80 3.07
N GLY A 75 -2.66 4.71 1.77
CA GLY A 75 -1.83 3.63 1.21
C GLY A 75 -0.39 3.69 1.72
N LEU A 76 0.19 4.88 1.74
CA LEU A 76 1.58 5.08 2.18
C LEU A 76 1.81 4.69 3.65
N ARG A 77 0.86 4.97 4.54
CA ARG A 77 0.93 4.52 5.95
C ARG A 77 0.93 3.00 6.08
N ASN A 78 0.12 2.31 5.28
CA ASN A 78 0.12 0.84 5.26
C ASN A 78 1.44 0.28 4.68
N LEU A 79 2.02 0.98 3.70
CA LEU A 79 3.31 0.59 3.10
C LEU A 79 4.46 0.75 4.10
N ILE A 80 4.47 1.85 4.86
CA ILE A 80 5.40 2.07 5.98
C ILE A 80 5.26 0.97 7.02
N ALA A 81 4.02 0.64 7.44
CA ALA A 81 3.78 -0.43 8.40
C ALA A 81 4.25 -1.80 7.89
N TYR A 82 4.14 -2.07 6.59
CA TYR A 82 4.70 -3.27 5.97
C TYR A 82 6.23 -3.30 6.10
N TYR A 83 6.91 -2.21 5.73
CA TYR A 83 8.36 -2.12 5.85
C TYR A 83 8.84 -2.30 7.29
N GLU A 84 8.19 -1.62 8.24
CA GLU A 84 8.49 -1.77 9.67
C GLU A 84 8.33 -3.22 10.15
N ALA A 85 7.28 -3.92 9.68
CA ALA A 85 7.04 -5.30 10.04
C ALA A 85 8.11 -6.26 9.49
N ILE A 86 8.60 -6.05 8.27
CA ILE A 86 9.62 -6.94 7.67
C ILE A 86 11.05 -6.59 8.13
N LEU A 87 11.34 -5.33 8.45
CA LEU A 87 12.67 -4.91 8.93
C LEU A 87 12.98 -5.47 10.32
N GLN A 88 11.95 -5.74 11.12
CA GLN A 88 12.05 -6.43 12.41
C GLN A 88 12.33 -7.93 12.29
N LYS A 89 12.22 -8.52 11.10
CA LYS A 89 12.44 -9.95 10.89
C LYS A 89 13.90 -10.27 10.65
N VAL A 90 14.31 -11.43 11.17
CA VAL A 90 15.62 -12.03 10.91
C VAL A 90 15.71 -12.48 9.44
N GLU A 91 14.67 -13.14 8.95
CA GLU A 91 14.53 -13.50 7.54
C GLU A 91 13.69 -12.43 6.82
N ARG A 92 14.32 -11.75 5.87
CA ARG A 92 13.71 -10.67 5.08
C ARG A 92 13.34 -11.17 3.68
N PRO A 93 12.31 -10.58 3.04
CA PRO A 93 12.01 -10.84 1.64
C PRO A 93 13.22 -10.56 0.73
N LEU A 94 13.31 -11.30 -0.38
CA LEU A 94 14.30 -11.08 -1.44
C LEU A 94 13.93 -9.85 -2.29
N VAL A 95 13.89 -8.68 -1.66
CA VAL A 95 13.77 -7.40 -2.34
C VAL A 95 15.03 -6.60 -2.02
N ASP A 96 15.82 -6.33 -3.06
CA ASP A 96 17.00 -5.50 -2.91
C ASP A 96 16.59 -4.08 -2.48
N ASN A 97 17.43 -3.46 -1.64
CA ASN A 97 17.28 -2.07 -1.21
C ASN A 97 16.03 -1.74 -0.38
N ILE A 98 15.45 -2.70 0.36
CA ILE A 98 14.23 -2.47 1.14
C ILE A 98 14.34 -1.29 2.13
N GLU A 99 15.54 -1.06 2.69
CA GLU A 99 15.81 0.08 3.56
C GLU A 99 15.69 1.41 2.81
N SER A 100 16.22 1.50 1.59
CA SER A 100 16.08 2.69 0.75
C SER A 100 14.61 2.95 0.37
N LEU A 101 13.84 1.90 0.06
CA LEU A 101 12.42 2.02 -0.26
C LEU A 101 11.59 2.49 0.96
N TYR A 102 11.97 2.04 2.16
CA TYR A 102 11.38 2.50 3.41
C TYR A 102 11.67 3.97 3.69
N HIS A 103 12.93 4.40 3.49
CA HIS A 103 13.32 5.79 3.64
C HIS A 103 12.56 6.71 2.67
N GLU A 104 12.48 6.34 1.40
CA GLU A 104 11.71 7.09 0.39
C GLU A 104 10.23 7.23 0.78
N ALA A 105 9.60 6.15 1.27
CA ALA A 105 8.21 6.18 1.71
C ALA A 105 8.00 7.13 2.90
N LYS A 106 8.94 7.17 3.85
CA LYS A 106 8.89 8.10 4.99
C LYS A 106 9.06 9.55 4.59
N GLU A 107 10.01 9.84 3.68
CA GLU A 107 10.23 11.21 3.19
C GLU A 107 8.97 11.75 2.51
N LEU A 108 8.36 10.95 1.64
CA LEU A 108 7.11 11.32 0.99
C LEU A 108 5.96 11.55 1.98
N ALA A 109 5.90 10.78 3.08
CA ALA A 109 4.89 10.99 4.11
C ALA A 109 5.05 12.35 4.81
N VAL A 110 6.29 12.74 5.12
CA VAL A 110 6.61 14.05 5.70
C VAL A 110 6.25 15.17 4.73
N GLU A 111 6.60 15.05 3.44
CA GLU A 111 6.26 16.03 2.41
C GLU A 111 4.74 16.22 2.25
N ALA A 112 3.98 15.12 2.26
CA ALA A 112 2.53 15.14 2.17
C ALA A 112 1.87 15.81 3.39
N GLU A 113 2.46 15.67 4.57
CA GLU A 113 1.99 16.33 5.79
C GLU A 113 2.30 17.84 5.79
N ILE A 114 3.51 18.23 5.37
CA ILE A 114 3.90 19.64 5.22
C ILE A 114 2.99 20.35 4.21
N SER A 115 2.71 19.71 3.07
CA SER A 115 1.86 20.27 2.01
C SER A 115 0.40 20.48 2.45
N ARG A 116 -0.07 19.75 3.46
CA ARG A 116 -1.43 19.90 4.03
C ARG A 116 -1.49 20.96 5.13
N GLY A 117 -0.38 21.27 5.79
CA GLY A 117 -0.29 22.26 6.86
C GLY A 117 -0.03 23.70 6.39
N GLY A 118 0.27 23.90 5.10
CA GLY A 118 0.48 25.22 4.50
C GLY A 118 -0.78 25.80 3.86
N ILE A 119 -1.78 26.18 4.67
CA ILE A 119 -2.89 27.06 4.27
C ILE A 119 -3.17 28.03 5.42
#